data_AF-A0A957KPQ9-F1
#
_entry.id   AF-A0A957KPQ9-F1
#
_cell.length_a   1.000
_cell.length_b   1.000
_cell.length_c   1.000
_cell.angle_alpha   90.00
_cell.angle_beta   90.00
_cell.angle_gamma   90.00
#
_symmetry.space_group_name_H-M   'P 1'
#
loop_
_entity.id
_entity.type
_entity.pdbx_description
1 polymer ?
#
loop_
_entity_poly.entity_id
_entity_poly.type
_entity_poly.pdbx_seq_one_letter_code
_entity_poly.pdbx_strand_id
1 'polypeptide(L)' 'MSGRRRGFDPARFVHSTEGQLVIGFFVILYVVGGGLIWYFYGPGGAIAGWLCITGGMLFFLLLYGLVSLAGWWADR' A
#
# COMPACT_ATOMS: atom_id res chain seq x y z
N MET A 1 -11.11 -27.86 -33.17
CA MET A 1 -10.81 -26.42 -33.19
C MET A 1 -11.87 -25.68 -32.38
N SER A 2 -11.54 -24.46 -31.94
CA SER A 2 -12.39 -23.39 -31.37
C SER A 2 -12.65 -23.34 -29.85
N GLY A 3 -11.78 -22.61 -29.15
CA GLY A 3 -12.21 -21.38 -28.46
C GLY A 3 -12.55 -21.44 -26.98
N ARG A 4 -11.58 -21.75 -26.11
CA ARG A 4 -11.67 -21.48 -24.67
C ARG A 4 -11.75 -19.97 -24.44
N ARG A 5 -12.97 -19.42 -24.30
CA ARG A 5 -13.17 -18.02 -23.91
C ARG A 5 -12.63 -17.84 -22.49
N ARG A 6 -11.48 -17.18 -22.36
CA ARG A 6 -10.98 -16.69 -21.07
C ARG A 6 -11.93 -15.58 -20.63
N GLY A 7 -12.97 -15.93 -19.88
CA GLY A 7 -13.82 -14.95 -19.22
C GLY A 7 -12.96 -14.09 -18.29
N PHE A 8 -13.13 -12.77 -18.38
CA PHE A 8 -12.54 -11.84 -17.43
C PHE A 8 -13.14 -12.17 -16.05
N ASP A 9 -12.31 -12.68 -15.13
CA ASP A 9 -12.73 -13.16 -13.82
C ASP A 9 -12.46 -12.05 -12.78
N PRO A 10 -13.43 -11.18 -12.47
CA PRO A 10 -13.21 -10.00 -11.66
C PRO A 10 -12.72 -10.34 -10.25
N ALA A 11 -13.07 -11.50 -9.69
CA ALA A 11 -12.60 -11.93 -8.36
C ALA A 11 -11.07 -12.07 -8.30
N ARG A 12 -10.44 -12.49 -9.40
CA ARG A 12 -8.97 -12.59 -9.49
C ARG A 12 -8.30 -11.22 -9.66
N PHE A 13 -8.99 -10.22 -10.22
CA PHE A 13 -8.46 -8.87 -10.43
C PHE A 13 -8.60 -7.96 -9.21
N VAL A 14 -9.64 -8.13 -8.40
CA VAL A 14 -9.88 -7.31 -7.20
C VAL A 14 -8.75 -7.51 -6.18
N HIS A 15 -8.30 -8.75 -5.97
CA HIS A 15 -7.24 -9.08 -5.01
C HIS A 15 -5.85 -8.51 -5.37
N SER A 16 -5.63 -8.20 -6.65
CA SER A 16 -4.38 -7.59 -7.13
C SER A 16 -4.45 -6.05 -7.14
N THR A 17 -5.67 -5.49 -7.12
CA THR A 17 -5.91 -4.05 -7.22
C THR A 17 -5.65 -3.33 -5.90
N GLU A 18 -6.00 -3.91 -4.77
CA GLU A 18 -5.82 -3.28 -3.45
C GLU A 18 -4.34 -2.97 -3.14
N GLY A 19 -3.45 -3.94 -3.38
CA GLY A 19 -2.01 -3.73 -3.20
C GLY A 19 -1.45 -2.65 -4.12
N GLN A 20 -1.91 -2.60 -5.37
CA GLN A 20 -1.48 -1.57 -6.32
C GLN A 20 -2.00 -0.17 -5.96
N LEU A 21 -3.23 -0.06 -5.42
CA LEU A 21 -3.76 1.20 -4.90
C LEU A 21 -2.96 1.70 -3.70
N VAL A 22 -2.62 0.80 -2.75
CA VAL A 22 -1.81 1.18 -1.57
C VAL A 22 -0.43 1.66 -1.99
N ILE A 23 0.21 0.96 -2.93
CA ILE A 23 1.52 1.37 -3.48
C ILE A 23 1.41 2.73 -4.18
N GLY A 24 0.43 2.90 -5.07
CA GLY A 24 0.23 4.17 -5.79
C GLY A 24 -0.05 5.35 -4.86
N PHE A 25 -0.85 5.12 -3.82
CA PHE A 25 -1.12 6.10 -2.77
C PHE A 25 0.16 6.50 -2.01
N PHE A 26 0.97 5.54 -1.58
CA PHE A 26 2.23 5.82 -0.89
C PHE A 26 3.22 6.59 -1.75
N VAL A 27 3.32 6.26 -3.05
CA VAL A 27 4.18 6.97 -4.00
C VAL A 27 3.76 8.43 -4.12
N ILE A 28 2.45 8.69 -4.33
CA ILE A 28 1.94 10.06 -4.40
C ILE A 28 2.18 10.83 -3.09
N LEU A 29 1.92 10.21 -1.93
CA LEU A 29 2.15 10.87 -0.65
C LEU A 29 3.62 11.20 -0.42
N TYR A 30 4.54 10.31 -0.77
CA TYR A 30 5.97 10.55 -0.62
C TYR A 30 6.47 11.65 -1.55
N VAL A 31 6.09 11.59 -2.82
CA VAL A 31 6.60 12.51 -3.84
C VAL A 31 5.91 13.86 -3.72
N VAL A 32 4.58 13.88 -3.77
CA VAL A 32 3.79 15.13 -3.74
C VAL A 32 3.74 15.69 -2.34
N GLY A 33 3.38 14.88 -1.34
CA GLY A 33 3.30 15.34 0.05
C GLY A 33 4.66 15.73 0.62
N GLY A 34 5.67 14.87 0.48
CA GLY A 34 7.04 15.17 0.90
C GLY A 34 7.63 16.38 0.17
N GLY A 35 7.39 16.50 -1.14
CA GLY A 35 7.82 17.65 -1.93
C GLY A 35 7.16 18.96 -1.49
N LEU A 36 5.85 18.94 -1.20
CA LEU A 36 5.12 20.12 -0.71
C LEU A 36 5.61 20.55 0.68
N ILE A 37 5.87 19.59 1.56
CA ILE A 37 6.43 19.85 2.89
C ILE A 37 7.84 20.45 2.77
N TRP A 38 8.67 19.92 1.88
CA TRP A 38 10.02 20.44 1.67
C TRP A 38 10.00 21.89 1.16
N TYR A 39 9.04 22.22 0.28
CA TYR A 39 8.87 23.57 -0.25
C TYR A 39 8.37 24.58 0.79
N PHE A 40 7.41 24.22 1.64
CA PHE A 40 6.79 25.17 2.60
C PHE A 40 7.40 25.17 4.00
N TYR A 41 7.78 24.01 4.53
CA TYR A 41 8.23 23.84 5.93
C TYR A 41 9.75 23.68 6.07
N GLY A 42 10.48 23.63 4.95
CA GLY A 42 11.93 23.46 4.95
C GLY A 42 12.38 22.06 5.41
N PRO A 43 13.69 21.89 5.68
CA PRO A 43 14.29 20.57 5.88
C PRO A 43 13.79 19.86 7.14
N GLY A 44 13.45 20.60 8.21
CA GLY A 44 12.91 20.02 9.44
C GLY A 44 11.53 19.39 9.25
N GLY A 45 10.64 20.05 8.51
CA GLY A 45 9.32 19.50 8.20
C GLY A 45 9.41 18.25 7.34
N ALA A 46 10.34 18.23 6.37
CA ALA A 46 10.49 17.09 5.47
C ALA A 46 10.89 15.81 6.21
N ILE A 47 11.78 15.91 7.21
CA ILE A 47 12.19 14.76 8.04
C ILE A 47 11.00 14.26 8.88
N ALA A 48 10.23 15.16 9.48
CA ALA A 48 9.04 14.80 10.24
C ALA A 48 7.96 14.14 9.36
N GLY A 49 7.73 14.64 8.15
CA GLY A 49 6.82 14.03 7.17
C GLY A 49 7.28 12.64 6.73
N TRP A 50 8.58 12.47 6.51
CA TRP A 50 9.18 11.17 6.19
C TRP A 50 8.99 10.15 7.32
N LEU A 51 9.24 10.56 8.57
CA LEU A 51 9.05 9.74 9.77
C LEU A 51 7.57 9.35 9.95
N CYS A 52 6.65 10.27 9.66
CA CYS A 52 5.21 10.01 9.74
C CYS A 52 4.77 8.96 8.71
N ILE A 53 5.16 9.14 7.45
CA ILE A 53 4.78 8.20 6.37
C ILE A 53 5.41 6.82 6.58
N THR A 54 6.69 6.74 6.93
CA THR A 54 7.34 5.46 7.29
C THR A 54 6.68 4.79 8.48
N GLY A 55 6.35 5.55 9.54
CA GLY A 55 5.64 5.03 10.70
C GLY A 55 4.27 4.45 10.36
N GLY A 56 3.50 5.14 9.53
CA GLY A 56 2.21 4.64 9.03
C GLY A 56 2.35 3.36 8.20
N MET A 57 3.36 3.28 7.33
CA MET A 57 3.65 2.07 6.55
C MET A 57 3.97 0.88 7.46
N LEU A 58 4.81 1.11 8.47
CA LEU A 58 5.25 0.08 9.40
C LEU A 58 4.06 -0.44 10.22
N PHE A 59 3.20 0.45 10.71
CA PHE A 59 1.97 0.09 11.40
C PHE A 59 1.02 -0.74 10.53
N PHE A 60 0.82 -0.33 9.27
CA PHE A 60 -0.04 -1.05 8.33
C PHE A 60 0.50 -2.44 8.02
N LEU A 61 1.80 -2.56 7.78
CA LEU A 61 2.48 -3.83 7.50
C LEU A 61 2.42 -4.76 8.72
N LEU A 62 2.52 -4.21 9.93
CA LEU A 62 2.39 -4.95 11.17
C LEU A 62 0.97 -5.53 11.34
N LEU A 63 -0.08 -4.74 11.06
CA LEU A 63 -1.46 -5.25 11.08
C LEU A 63 -1.69 -6.32 10.01
N TYR A 64 -1.18 -6.11 8.79
CA TYR A 64 -1.28 -7.10 7.71
C TYR A 64 -0.59 -8.42 8.10
N GLY A 65 0.61 -8.34 8.67
CA GLY A 65 1.34 -9.49 9.19
C GLY A 65 0.56 -10.21 10.29
N LEU A 66 -0.05 -9.46 11.22
CA LEU A 66 -0.86 -10.03 12.30
C LEU A 66 -2.09 -10.77 11.77
N VAL A 67 -2.80 -10.19 10.81
CA VAL A 67 -3.98 -10.82 10.17
C VAL A 67 -3.55 -12.04 9.37
N SER A 68 -2.44 -11.98 8.63
CA SER A 68 -1.90 -13.12 7.92
C SER A 68 -1.47 -14.25 8.86
N LEU A 69 -0.88 -13.92 10.02
CA LEU A 69 -0.53 -14.90 11.05
C LEU A 69 -1.79 -15.53 11.66
N ALA A 70 -2.80 -14.72 11.99
CA ALA A 70 -4.05 -15.21 12.56
C ALA A 70 -4.78 -16.13 11.57
N GLY A 71 -4.81 -15.77 10.29
CA GLY A 71 -5.36 -16.62 9.23
C GLY A 71 -4.60 -17.93 9.08
N TRP A 72 -3.25 -17.89 9.13
CA TRP A 72 -2.43 -19.10 9.11
C TRP A 72 -2.63 -19.99 10.35
N TRP A 73 -2.91 -19.39 11.51
CA TRP A 73 -3.22 -20.11 12.75
C TRP A 73 -4.61 -20.75 12.73
N ALA A 74 -5.60 -20.11 12.09
CA ALA A 74 -6.96 -20.63 11.99
C ALA A 74 -7.12 -21.76 10.96
N ASP A 75 -6.23 -21.82 9.97
CA ASP A 75 -6.21 -22.86 8.93
C ASP A 75 -5.52 -24.17 9.41
N ARG A 76 -5.15 -24.25 10.69
CA ARG A 76 -4.46 -25.40 11.30
C ARG A 76 -5.29 -26.07 12.38
#